data_AF-A0A8B2NUE5-F1
#
_entry.id   AF-A0A8B2NUE5-F1
#
_cell.length_a   1.000
_cell.length_b   1.000
_cell.length_c   1.000
_cell.angle_alpha   90.00
_cell.angle_beta   90.00
_cell.angle_gamma   90.00
#
_symmetry.space_group_name_H-M   'P 1'
#
loop_
_entity.id
_entity.type
_entity.pdbx_description
1 polymer ?
#
loop_
_entity_poly.entity_id
_entity_poly.type
_entity_poly.pdbx_seq_one_letter_code
_entity_poly.pdbx_strand_id
1 'polypeptide(L)'
;MVSLNYHHGTQVTEAEASAAIPEYNRFGVVGVIGTAEDADASIFPLNQPVLLLAGTVNLATTLGADGTLPWAISTLIAEGTSYMVVVRVSEGADAAATEANVVGSLTALTGCYAFLKAKDLIGYRPRVLIAPTFTSRYINDGLTSLTITAAGSGMTEPPTVAFSGGGTDPGLVLPVATAILGDEGSADEGTVVGFTITKAGENMTEAPVVAFTGGGGSSPTLPTATANVGDAMNPVTIALGIVAHDRSVTARAYVDGPGTTDAEAIAYRGAINNGRIMVIDHPVLQYDEATEQNVARPGSVVFAGVRGRIATEQAVSVPVDNKDVRSIVGLSRTLRYPNQTNYLNENQVSCFLKSEAGGFKTWGSRLAYDDPLWQFDSVRATADLINETIEQTLMKYIGKRMTVDNITFIVEGINAVLRTMVATDNIYAGEVDLPRDLNTSESLASGRLYLDVTFEPVGVIEAILVRAKRNIAYYQLLLDQVEGVLREGPITAAAG
;
A
#
# COMPACT_ATOMS: atom_id res chain seq x y z
N MET A 1 35.59 -28.57 -12.65
CA MET A 1 36.17 -29.13 -13.90
C MET A 1 36.92 -30.41 -13.55
N VAL A 2 36.61 -31.56 -14.17
CA VAL A 2 37.33 -32.83 -13.90
C VAL A 2 38.77 -32.70 -14.39
N SER A 3 39.74 -33.04 -13.53
CA SER A 3 41.17 -32.99 -13.85
C SER A 3 41.50 -33.99 -14.96
N LEU A 4 42.20 -33.54 -16.01
CA LEU A 4 42.66 -34.39 -17.13
C LEU A 4 44.01 -35.08 -16.83
N ASN A 5 44.56 -34.90 -15.63
CA ASN A 5 45.82 -35.52 -15.23
C ASN A 5 45.61 -37.00 -14.87
N TYR A 6 46.54 -37.87 -15.29
CA TYR A 6 46.51 -39.29 -14.95
C TYR A 6 46.48 -39.49 -13.43
N HIS A 7 45.48 -40.23 -12.95
CA HIS A 7 45.33 -40.61 -11.55
C HIS A 7 45.01 -42.10 -11.44
N HIS A 8 45.74 -42.82 -10.58
CA HIS A 8 45.48 -44.21 -10.26
C HIS A 8 44.79 -44.32 -8.89
N GLY A 9 43.49 -44.64 -8.88
CA GLY A 9 42.63 -44.67 -7.69
C GLY A 9 41.32 -43.90 -7.91
N THR A 10 40.40 -43.92 -6.94
CA THR A 10 39.14 -43.16 -7.01
C THR A 10 39.34 -41.72 -6.56
N GLN A 11 38.95 -40.75 -7.37
CA GLN A 11 38.79 -39.36 -6.94
C GLN A 11 37.31 -39.00 -6.89
N VAL A 12 36.91 -38.34 -5.81
CA VAL A 12 35.62 -37.66 -5.72
C VAL A 12 35.88 -36.18 -5.94
N THR A 13 35.24 -35.60 -6.94
CA THR A 13 35.24 -34.15 -7.16
C THR A 13 33.81 -33.68 -7.10
N GLU A 14 33.54 -32.65 -6.29
CA GLU A 14 32.21 -32.04 -6.23
C GLU A 14 31.90 -31.37 -7.57
N ALA A 15 30.73 -31.67 -8.13
CA ALA A 15 30.26 -31.02 -9.34
C ALA A 15 29.83 -29.59 -9.00
N GLU A 16 30.38 -28.59 -9.70
CA GLU A 16 30.02 -27.17 -9.53
C GLU A 16 28.61 -26.83 -10.04
N ALA A 17 27.98 -27.74 -10.79
CA ALA A 17 26.67 -27.55 -11.39
C ALA A 17 25.62 -28.37 -10.65
N SER A 18 24.70 -27.67 -10.00
CA SER A 18 23.57 -28.25 -9.28
C SER A 18 22.33 -27.37 -9.44
N ALA A 19 21.16 -28.01 -9.38
CA ALA A 19 19.87 -27.33 -9.40
C ALA A 19 19.76 -26.31 -8.24
N ALA A 20 18.98 -25.26 -8.45
CA ALA A 20 18.72 -24.29 -7.40
C ALA A 20 17.70 -24.84 -6.42
N ILE A 21 18.01 -24.70 -5.14
CA ILE A 21 17.01 -24.89 -4.09
C ILE A 21 16.40 -23.52 -3.84
N PRO A 22 15.06 -23.40 -3.82
CA PRO A 22 14.40 -22.15 -3.46
C PRO A 22 14.82 -21.69 -2.06
N GLU A 23 15.26 -20.44 -1.93
CA GLU A 23 15.46 -19.81 -0.63
C GLU A 23 14.14 -19.19 -0.16
N TYR A 24 13.77 -19.44 1.10
CA TYR A 24 12.54 -18.91 1.68
C TYR A 24 12.82 -17.51 2.24
N ASN A 25 12.29 -16.48 1.58
CA ASN A 25 12.31 -15.13 2.14
C ASN A 25 11.10 -14.89 3.06
N ARG A 26 11.24 -14.00 4.05
CA ARG A 26 10.18 -13.69 5.01
C ARG A 26 9.29 -12.57 4.46
N PHE A 27 7.99 -12.83 4.34
CA PHE A 27 7.04 -11.88 3.73
C PHE A 27 6.08 -11.22 4.73
N GLY A 28 6.15 -11.57 6.02
CA GLY A 28 5.39 -10.93 7.11
C GLY A 28 6.06 -9.69 7.71
N VAL A 29 6.91 -8.98 6.97
CA VAL A 29 7.65 -7.80 7.46
C VAL A 29 6.84 -6.52 7.20
N VAL A 30 6.56 -5.76 8.27
CA VAL A 30 5.84 -4.48 8.19
C VAL A 30 6.82 -3.32 8.37
N GLY A 31 6.83 -2.37 7.44
CA GLY A 31 7.56 -1.10 7.55
C GLY A 31 6.66 -0.02 8.17
N VAL A 32 7.10 0.58 9.26
CA VAL A 32 6.40 1.67 9.96
C VAL A 32 7.30 2.89 10.04
N ILE A 33 6.75 4.05 9.68
CA ILE A 33 7.42 5.35 9.83
C ILE A 33 6.62 6.27 10.72
N GLY A 34 7.30 7.01 11.59
CA GLY A 34 6.66 7.97 12.48
C GLY A 34 7.62 8.73 13.38
N THR A 35 7.05 9.53 14.28
CA THR A 35 7.80 10.30 15.27
C THR A 35 7.95 9.51 16.56
N ALA A 36 9.05 9.77 17.27
CA ALA A 36 9.28 9.33 18.65
C ALA A 36 10.40 10.21 19.21
N GLU A 37 10.08 11.29 19.92
CA GLU A 37 11.11 12.22 20.41
C GLU A 37 11.96 11.61 21.53
N ASP A 38 11.33 10.83 22.40
CA ASP A 38 11.95 10.16 23.54
C ASP A 38 12.82 8.94 23.18
N ALA A 39 12.83 8.53 21.92
CA ALA A 39 13.55 7.33 21.52
C ALA A 39 15.07 7.50 21.66
N ASP A 40 15.75 6.48 22.17
CA ASP A 40 17.22 6.44 22.24
C ASP A 40 17.81 6.55 20.82
N ALA A 41 18.44 7.68 20.50
CA ALA A 41 18.97 7.96 19.17
C ALA A 41 20.15 7.04 18.76
N SER A 42 20.78 6.35 19.70
CA SER A 42 21.80 5.34 19.41
C SER A 42 21.21 4.05 18.88
N ILE A 43 19.97 3.73 19.29
CA ILE A 43 19.24 2.52 18.89
C ILE A 43 18.33 2.82 17.70
N PHE A 44 17.59 3.94 17.77
CA PHE A 44 16.69 4.44 16.73
C PHE A 44 17.20 5.78 16.17
N PRO A 45 18.26 5.75 15.35
CA PRO A 45 18.75 6.94 14.67
C PRO A 45 17.70 7.48 13.69
N LEU A 46 17.69 8.81 13.54
CA LEU A 46 16.77 9.49 12.62
C LEU A 46 17.02 9.04 11.18
N ASN A 47 15.94 8.81 10.44
CA ASN A 47 15.93 8.47 9.02
C ASN A 47 16.71 7.19 8.65
N GLN A 48 16.82 6.26 9.59
CA GLN A 48 17.50 4.98 9.39
C GLN A 48 16.54 3.83 9.73
N PRO A 49 16.42 2.81 8.86
CA PRO A 49 15.59 1.64 9.14
C PRO A 49 16.24 0.77 10.21
N VAL A 50 15.49 0.48 11.27
CA VAL A 50 15.89 -0.41 12.37
C VAL A 50 14.97 -1.62 12.41
N LEU A 51 15.55 -2.81 12.51
CA LEU A 51 14.77 -4.04 12.67
C LEU A 51 14.30 -4.20 14.12
N LEU A 52 13.00 -4.37 14.30
CA LEU A 52 12.37 -4.70 15.57
C LEU A 52 11.65 -6.05 15.47
N LEU A 53 11.90 -6.92 16.44
CA LEU A 53 11.26 -8.23 16.55
C LEU A 53 10.23 -8.20 17.69
N ALA A 54 9.09 -8.87 17.51
CA ALA A 54 8.05 -8.91 18.55
C ALA A 54 8.56 -9.47 19.90
N GLY A 55 9.53 -10.40 19.86
CA GLY A 55 10.14 -10.98 21.05
C GLY A 55 11.10 -10.03 21.81
N THR A 56 11.49 -8.90 21.22
CA THR A 56 12.42 -7.93 21.84
C THR A 56 11.67 -6.76 22.46
N VAL A 57 10.83 -7.04 23.46
CA VAL A 57 10.01 -6.03 24.15
C VAL A 57 10.89 -4.92 24.77
N ASN A 58 12.07 -5.26 25.27
CA ASN A 58 13.04 -4.29 25.80
C ASN A 58 13.56 -3.29 24.76
N LEU A 59 13.54 -3.63 23.47
CA LEU A 59 13.92 -2.70 22.41
C LEU A 59 12.76 -1.73 22.12
N ALA A 60 11.52 -2.23 22.13
CA ALA A 60 10.34 -1.40 21.96
C ALA A 60 10.19 -0.35 23.08
N THR A 61 10.57 -0.68 24.33
CA THR A 61 10.56 0.28 25.44
C THR A 61 11.52 1.46 25.25
N THR A 62 12.57 1.30 24.42
CA THR A 62 13.53 2.39 24.14
C THR A 62 13.03 3.41 23.12
N LEU A 63 11.82 3.22 22.58
CA LEU A 63 11.14 4.23 21.76
C LEU A 63 10.50 5.36 22.59
N GLY A 64 10.37 5.17 23.90
CA GLY A 64 9.68 6.10 24.78
C GLY A 64 8.15 6.02 24.67
N ALA A 65 7.46 7.02 25.22
CA ALA A 65 6.00 7.10 25.25
C ALA A 65 5.44 8.09 24.22
N ASP A 66 6.22 9.11 23.87
CA ASP A 66 5.77 10.19 22.98
C ASP A 66 5.91 9.85 21.48
N GLY A 67 5.06 10.48 20.67
CA GLY A 67 5.05 10.35 19.21
C GLY A 67 4.12 9.25 18.68
N THR A 68 4.27 8.93 17.40
CA THR A 68 3.37 7.98 16.71
C THR A 68 3.88 6.54 16.69
N LEU A 69 5.19 6.31 16.84
CA LEU A 69 5.78 4.97 16.77
C LEU A 69 5.47 4.06 17.97
N PRO A 70 5.52 4.51 19.24
CA PRO A 70 5.38 3.60 20.38
C PRO A 70 4.06 2.82 20.35
N TRP A 71 2.96 3.53 20.11
CA TRP A 71 1.65 2.91 20.06
C TRP A 71 1.39 2.11 18.77
N ALA A 72 1.97 2.55 17.65
CA ALA A 72 1.82 1.81 16.40
C ALA A 72 2.49 0.43 16.51
N ILE A 73 3.68 0.39 17.11
CA ILE A 73 4.43 -0.86 17.32
C ILE A 73 3.73 -1.76 18.34
N SER A 74 3.20 -1.21 19.44
CA SER A 74 2.42 -2.01 20.39
C SER A 74 1.18 -2.63 19.74
N THR A 75 0.50 -1.90 18.85
CA THR A 75 -0.64 -2.40 18.05
C THR A 75 -0.22 -3.50 17.09
N LEU A 76 0.89 -3.32 16.34
CA LEU A 76 1.40 -4.35 15.41
C LEU A 76 1.74 -5.65 16.15
N ILE A 77 2.37 -5.56 17.31
CA ILE A 77 2.71 -6.72 18.15
C ILE A 77 1.43 -7.38 18.68
N ALA A 78 0.46 -6.60 19.16
CA ALA A 78 -0.82 -7.10 19.65
C ALA A 78 -1.64 -7.84 18.56
N GLU A 79 -1.55 -7.39 17.32
CA GLU A 79 -2.16 -8.10 16.18
C GLU A 79 -1.39 -9.36 15.76
N GLY A 80 -0.11 -9.50 16.13
CA GLY A 80 0.70 -10.69 15.86
C GLY A 80 1.78 -10.52 14.79
N THR A 81 2.16 -9.28 14.43
CA THR A 81 3.31 -9.05 13.55
C THR A 81 4.60 -9.44 14.24
N SER A 82 5.41 -10.28 13.60
CA SER A 82 6.67 -10.76 14.16
C SER A 82 7.88 -9.88 13.80
N TYR A 83 7.91 -9.30 12.59
CA TYR A 83 9.04 -8.55 12.05
C TYR A 83 8.60 -7.15 11.64
N MET A 84 9.27 -6.13 12.15
CA MET A 84 8.97 -4.73 11.87
C MET A 84 10.24 -3.98 11.46
N VAL A 85 10.13 -3.16 10.43
CA VAL A 85 11.17 -2.19 10.03
C VAL A 85 10.69 -0.83 10.47
N VAL A 86 11.36 -0.25 11.45
CA VAL A 86 10.97 1.02 12.08
C VAL A 86 11.86 2.12 11.52
N VAL A 87 11.25 3.19 11.01
CA VAL A 87 11.94 4.42 10.61
C VAL A 87 11.45 5.55 11.50
N ARG A 88 12.37 6.14 12.27
CA ARG A 88 12.09 7.30 13.10
C ARG A 88 12.39 8.59 12.34
N VAL A 89 11.47 9.55 12.36
CA VAL A 89 11.68 10.91 11.85
C VAL A 89 11.59 11.93 12.98
N SER A 90 12.21 13.10 12.77
CA SER A 90 12.12 14.21 13.70
C SER A 90 10.76 14.88 13.63
N GLU A 91 10.21 15.25 14.79
CA GLU A 91 9.09 16.17 14.84
C GLU A 91 9.54 17.56 14.38
N GLY A 92 8.68 18.23 13.61
CA GLY A 92 8.89 19.60 13.18
C GLY A 92 8.31 20.61 14.17
N ALA A 93 8.57 21.90 13.95
CA ALA A 93 7.98 22.97 14.76
C ALA A 93 6.45 23.07 14.63
N ASP A 94 5.89 22.53 13.55
CA ASP A 94 4.46 22.43 13.28
C ASP A 94 4.14 21.14 12.51
N ALA A 95 2.85 20.85 12.35
CA ALA A 95 2.38 19.64 11.67
C ALA A 95 2.86 19.54 10.21
N ALA A 96 3.01 20.66 9.50
CA ALA A 96 3.46 20.67 8.11
C ALA A 96 4.97 20.37 8.01
N ALA A 97 5.77 20.88 8.94
CA ALA A 97 7.19 20.54 9.06
C ALA A 97 7.39 19.07 9.45
N THR A 98 6.56 18.53 10.35
CA THR A 98 6.58 17.10 10.68
C THR A 98 6.21 16.25 9.46
N GLU A 99 5.15 16.62 8.73
CA GLU A 99 4.74 15.94 7.49
C GLU A 99 5.85 15.97 6.43
N ALA A 100 6.53 17.11 6.25
CA ALA A 100 7.68 17.22 5.36
C ALA A 100 8.84 16.29 5.78
N ASN A 101 9.09 16.13 7.08
CA ASN A 101 10.09 15.18 7.59
C ASN A 101 9.67 13.71 7.34
N VAL A 102 8.38 13.39 7.45
CA VAL A 102 7.85 12.06 7.14
C VAL A 102 7.96 11.74 5.65
N VAL A 103 7.61 12.68 4.77
CA VAL A 103 7.82 12.55 3.32
C VAL A 103 9.31 12.32 3.02
N GLY A 104 10.15 13.20 3.57
CA GLY A 104 11.60 13.17 3.41
C GLY A 104 12.07 13.53 2.00
N SER A 105 13.31 13.14 1.69
CA SER A 105 13.98 13.45 0.43
C SER A 105 14.46 12.17 -0.25
N LEU A 106 14.16 12.03 -1.55
CA LEU A 106 14.64 10.93 -2.37
C LEU A 106 16.18 10.93 -2.50
N THR A 107 16.80 12.10 -2.59
CA THR A 107 18.28 12.21 -2.75
C THR A 107 19.01 11.82 -1.46
N ALA A 108 18.49 12.26 -0.30
CA ALA A 108 19.07 11.92 0.99
C ALA A 108 18.60 10.54 1.51
N LEU A 109 17.58 9.96 0.87
CA LEU A 109 16.89 8.75 1.30
C LEU A 109 16.43 8.86 2.76
N THR A 110 15.70 9.94 3.06
CA THR A 110 15.12 10.24 4.38
C THR A 110 13.60 10.10 4.35
N GLY A 111 12.94 10.11 5.51
CA GLY A 111 11.50 9.92 5.60
C GLY A 111 11.05 8.58 5.00
N CYS A 112 9.97 8.56 4.24
CA CYS A 112 9.46 7.38 3.53
C CYS A 112 10.54 6.72 2.65
N TYR A 113 11.42 7.52 2.03
CA TYR A 113 12.49 7.01 1.17
C TYR A 113 13.59 6.27 1.95
N ALA A 114 13.63 6.36 3.29
CA ALA A 114 14.56 5.58 4.10
C ALA A 114 14.29 4.07 4.04
N PHE A 115 13.06 3.64 3.72
CA PHE A 115 12.74 2.22 3.52
C PHE A 115 13.53 1.58 2.37
N LEU A 116 13.97 2.36 1.38
CA LEU A 116 14.81 1.88 0.27
C LEU A 116 16.17 1.35 0.77
N LYS A 117 16.65 1.85 1.92
CA LYS A 117 17.89 1.39 2.55
C LYS A 117 17.73 0.10 3.36
N ALA A 118 16.50 -0.35 3.62
CA ALA A 118 16.24 -1.44 4.57
C ALA A 118 16.94 -2.74 4.16
N LYS A 119 16.87 -3.13 2.89
CA LYS A 119 17.55 -4.33 2.42
C LYS A 119 19.07 -4.28 2.66
N ASP A 120 19.69 -3.16 2.32
CA ASP A 120 21.14 -3.03 2.34
C ASP A 120 21.71 -2.89 3.76
N LEU A 121 20.97 -2.23 4.66
CA LEU A 121 21.41 -1.98 6.03
C LEU A 121 21.06 -3.12 6.99
N ILE A 122 19.85 -3.66 6.90
CA ILE A 122 19.33 -4.64 7.87
C ILE A 122 19.06 -6.02 7.26
N GLY A 123 19.14 -6.17 5.93
CA GLY A 123 18.90 -7.44 5.24
C GLY A 123 17.42 -7.81 5.07
N TYR A 124 16.48 -6.94 5.51
CA TYR A 124 15.04 -7.19 5.43
C TYR A 124 14.35 -6.15 4.56
N ARG A 125 13.39 -6.64 3.74
CA ARG A 125 12.52 -5.80 2.92
C ARG A 125 11.13 -5.74 3.56
N PRO A 126 10.60 -4.55 3.88
CA PRO A 126 9.20 -4.44 4.29
C PRO A 126 8.27 -4.77 3.12
N ARG A 127 7.14 -5.45 3.39
CA ARG A 127 6.13 -5.85 2.39
C ARG A 127 4.83 -5.10 2.48
N VAL A 128 4.62 -4.46 3.63
CA VAL A 128 3.57 -3.49 3.89
C VAL A 128 4.23 -2.25 4.46
N LEU A 129 3.88 -1.07 3.96
CA LEU A 129 4.35 0.21 4.48
C LEU A 129 3.18 0.97 5.09
N ILE A 130 3.38 1.54 6.28
CA ILE A 130 2.41 2.40 6.96
C ILE A 130 3.11 3.66 7.47
N ALA A 131 2.41 4.79 7.38
CA ALA A 131 2.78 6.05 8.03
C ALA A 131 1.59 6.52 8.88
N PRO A 132 1.40 5.93 10.07
CA PRO A 132 0.19 6.15 10.87
C PRO A 132 0.01 7.63 11.18
N THR A 133 -1.22 8.13 11.08
CA THR A 133 -1.62 9.53 11.31
C THR A 133 -1.25 10.50 10.18
N PHE A 134 -0.25 10.19 9.36
CA PHE A 134 0.27 11.13 8.37
C PHE A 134 -0.39 11.03 6.99
N THR A 135 -1.16 9.97 6.71
CA THR A 135 -1.78 9.75 5.40
C THR A 135 -3.23 10.21 5.31
N SER A 136 -3.89 10.53 6.42
CA SER A 136 -5.34 10.82 6.45
C SER A 136 -5.71 12.23 6.01
N ARG A 137 -4.75 13.15 5.93
CA ARG A 137 -4.99 14.52 5.45
C ARG A 137 -5.23 14.52 3.95
N TYR A 138 -6.28 15.21 3.53
CA TYR A 138 -6.67 15.41 2.15
C TYR A 138 -6.87 16.90 1.92
N ILE A 139 -6.26 17.46 0.88
CA ILE A 139 -6.57 18.81 0.45
C ILE A 139 -7.78 18.68 -0.48
N ASN A 140 -8.97 18.86 0.10
CA ASN A 140 -10.19 18.97 -0.67
C ASN A 140 -10.19 20.34 -1.34
N ASP A 141 -10.37 20.38 -2.66
CA ASP A 141 -10.55 21.64 -3.38
C ASP A 141 -9.45 22.69 -3.08
N GLY A 142 -8.18 22.36 -3.35
CA GLY A 142 -7.05 23.30 -3.29
C GLY A 142 -6.80 24.00 -4.63
N LEU A 143 -6.10 25.13 -4.61
CA LEU A 143 -5.64 25.82 -5.82
C LEU A 143 -4.64 24.94 -6.60
N THR A 144 -5.06 24.40 -7.74
CA THR A 144 -4.23 23.54 -8.60
C THR A 144 -3.43 24.35 -9.61
N SER A 145 -3.99 25.45 -10.11
CA SER A 145 -3.30 26.32 -11.07
C SER A 145 -3.88 27.72 -11.08
N LEU A 146 -3.05 28.66 -11.54
CA LEU A 146 -3.43 30.03 -11.85
C LEU A 146 -3.21 30.28 -13.34
N THR A 147 -4.29 30.49 -14.08
CA THR A 147 -4.22 30.80 -15.50
C THR A 147 -4.24 32.30 -15.70
N ILE A 148 -3.18 32.86 -16.29
CA ILE A 148 -3.12 34.28 -16.65
C ILE A 148 -4.16 34.55 -17.74
N THR A 149 -5.09 35.47 -17.48
CA THR A 149 -6.09 35.95 -18.45
C THR A 149 -5.63 37.23 -19.13
N ALA A 150 -4.88 38.08 -18.42
CA ALA A 150 -4.12 39.20 -18.99
C ALA A 150 -2.83 39.41 -18.17
N ALA A 151 -1.68 39.53 -18.85
CA ALA A 151 -0.37 39.61 -18.19
C ALA A 151 -0.07 40.98 -17.53
N GLY A 152 -0.88 41.99 -17.81
CA GLY A 152 -0.62 43.37 -17.39
C GLY A 152 0.55 44.00 -18.17
N SER A 153 0.97 45.20 -17.76
CA SER A 153 2.12 45.91 -18.36
C SER A 153 2.67 47.02 -17.47
N GLY A 154 3.94 47.38 -17.66
CA GLY A 154 4.57 48.54 -17.03
C GLY A 154 4.90 48.37 -15.53
N MET A 155 5.07 47.13 -15.07
CA MET A 155 5.45 46.80 -13.70
C MET A 155 6.98 46.82 -13.53
N THR A 156 7.47 47.32 -12.40
CA THR A 156 8.89 47.31 -12.03
C THR A 156 9.21 46.35 -10.89
N GLU A 157 8.18 45.85 -10.19
CA GLU A 157 8.28 44.89 -9.10
C GLU A 157 7.15 43.86 -9.20
N PRO A 158 7.33 42.61 -8.73
CA PRO A 158 6.29 41.60 -8.83
C PRO A 158 5.03 42.02 -8.06
N PRO A 159 3.83 41.97 -8.67
CA PRO A 159 2.60 42.31 -7.97
C PRO A 159 2.30 41.29 -6.87
N THR A 160 1.74 41.77 -5.75
CA THR A 160 1.28 40.91 -4.67
C THR A 160 -0.03 40.25 -5.08
N VAL A 161 -0.08 38.92 -5.02
CA VAL A 161 -1.28 38.13 -5.31
C VAL A 161 -2.06 37.95 -4.02
N ALA A 162 -3.32 38.38 -4.01
CA ALA A 162 -4.26 38.19 -2.91
C ALA A 162 -5.45 37.36 -3.40
N PHE A 163 -5.91 36.46 -2.55
CA PHE A 163 -7.08 35.64 -2.81
C PHE A 163 -8.22 36.07 -1.89
N SER A 164 -9.44 36.02 -2.39
CA SER A 164 -10.66 36.29 -1.62
C SER A 164 -11.81 35.42 -2.13
N GLY A 165 -12.88 35.26 -1.34
CA GLY A 165 -13.95 34.31 -1.67
C GLY A 165 -13.54 32.89 -1.32
N GLY A 166 -13.82 31.91 -2.20
CA GLY A 166 -13.49 30.50 -1.96
C GLY A 166 -14.62 29.67 -1.36
N GLY A 167 -15.84 30.20 -1.30
CA GLY A 167 -17.00 29.51 -0.75
C GLY A 167 -17.32 29.90 0.69
N THR A 168 -18.10 29.05 1.38
CA THR A 168 -18.63 29.32 2.73
C THR A 168 -18.21 28.27 3.77
N ASP A 169 -17.25 27.41 3.43
CA ASP A 169 -16.77 26.36 4.34
C ASP A 169 -16.11 26.97 5.60
N PRO A 170 -16.51 26.56 6.82
CA PRO A 170 -15.91 27.06 8.06
C PRO A 170 -14.41 26.78 8.21
N GLY A 171 -13.88 25.77 7.52
CA GLY A 171 -12.48 25.37 7.50
C GLY A 171 -11.69 25.89 6.28
N LEU A 172 -12.23 26.87 5.56
CA LEU A 172 -11.60 27.48 4.39
C LEU A 172 -10.21 28.06 4.73
N VAL A 173 -9.18 27.62 3.99
CA VAL A 173 -7.84 28.21 4.02
C VAL A 173 -7.51 28.75 2.64
N LEU A 174 -7.29 30.07 2.54
CA LEU A 174 -6.97 30.71 1.28
C LEU A 174 -5.54 30.39 0.81
N PRO A 175 -5.31 30.26 -0.51
CA PRO A 175 -4.00 29.99 -1.08
C PRO A 175 -3.05 31.17 -0.96
N VAL A 176 -1.76 30.90 -1.15
CA VAL A 176 -0.70 31.91 -1.25
C VAL A 176 0.10 31.63 -2.50
N ALA A 177 0.26 32.65 -3.35
CA ALA A 177 1.04 32.57 -4.58
C ALA A 177 1.85 33.84 -4.79
N THR A 178 2.98 33.72 -5.49
CA THR A 178 3.82 34.85 -5.89
C THR A 178 3.85 34.97 -7.41
N ALA A 179 3.72 36.19 -7.93
CA ALA A 179 3.83 36.45 -9.37
C ALA A 179 5.30 36.46 -9.82
N ILE A 180 5.54 36.01 -11.05
CA ILE A 180 6.84 36.02 -11.72
C ILE A 180 6.78 37.05 -12.85
N LEU A 181 7.70 38.02 -12.82
CA LEU A 181 7.89 39.02 -13.87
C LEU A 181 8.81 38.50 -14.97
N GLY A 182 8.63 39.02 -16.19
CA GLY A 182 9.57 38.79 -17.29
C GLY A 182 10.93 39.39 -17.00
N ASP A 183 11.98 38.71 -17.43
CA ASP A 183 13.36 39.13 -17.21
C ASP A 183 13.64 40.50 -17.85
N GLU A 184 14.49 41.31 -17.22
CA GLU A 184 14.92 42.62 -17.72
C GLU A 184 15.61 42.47 -19.09
N GLY A 185 15.17 43.26 -20.09
CA GLY A 185 15.66 43.19 -21.47
C GLY A 185 14.97 42.13 -22.35
N SER A 186 13.97 41.41 -21.84
CA SER A 186 13.14 40.47 -22.62
C SER A 186 11.93 41.16 -23.26
N ALA A 187 11.27 40.48 -24.22
CA ALA A 187 10.02 40.97 -24.82
C ALA A 187 8.86 41.06 -23.81
N ASP A 188 9.00 40.38 -22.67
CA ASP A 188 8.01 40.25 -21.61
C ASP A 188 8.34 41.11 -20.37
N GLU A 189 9.35 42.00 -20.48
CA GLU A 189 9.75 42.92 -19.41
C GLU A 189 8.56 43.76 -18.92
N GLY A 190 8.35 43.77 -17.61
CA GLY A 190 7.25 44.48 -16.98
C GLY A 190 5.87 43.83 -17.14
N THR A 191 5.81 42.56 -17.58
CA THR A 191 4.60 41.72 -17.64
C THR A 191 4.74 40.46 -16.77
N VAL A 192 3.62 39.93 -16.27
CA VAL A 192 3.63 38.67 -15.50
C VAL A 192 3.65 37.48 -16.46
N VAL A 193 4.66 36.63 -16.33
CA VAL A 193 4.87 35.41 -17.16
C VAL A 193 4.46 34.13 -16.47
N GLY A 194 4.28 34.15 -15.15
CA GLY A 194 3.86 32.97 -14.40
C GLY A 194 3.56 33.25 -12.93
N PHE A 195 3.15 32.18 -12.23
CA PHE A 195 2.89 32.21 -10.79
C PHE A 195 3.56 31.01 -10.12
N THR A 196 4.08 31.22 -8.92
CA THR A 196 4.51 30.14 -8.02
C THR A 196 3.48 30.01 -6.90
N ILE A 197 2.77 28.90 -6.86
CA ILE A 197 1.86 28.59 -5.75
C ILE A 197 2.72 28.12 -4.57
N THR A 198 2.73 28.88 -3.50
CA THR A 198 3.49 28.57 -2.27
C THR A 198 2.64 27.76 -1.29
N LYS A 199 1.33 28.03 -1.25
CA LYS A 199 0.34 27.24 -0.51
C LYS A 199 -0.91 27.11 -1.37
N ALA A 200 -1.39 25.89 -1.57
CA ALA A 200 -2.58 25.63 -2.39
C ALA A 200 -3.89 26.03 -1.69
N GLY A 201 -3.89 26.27 -0.37
CA GLY A 201 -5.14 26.45 0.37
C GLY A 201 -5.89 25.11 0.55
N GLU A 202 -7.01 25.14 1.26
CA GLU A 202 -7.84 23.97 1.57
C GLU A 202 -9.32 24.37 1.63
N ASN A 203 -10.22 23.43 1.28
CA ASN A 203 -11.68 23.51 1.41
C ASN A 203 -12.34 24.63 0.60
N MET A 204 -11.84 24.91 -0.60
CA MET A 204 -12.38 25.99 -1.43
C MET A 204 -13.52 25.50 -2.31
N THR A 205 -14.74 25.48 -1.77
CA THR A 205 -15.93 24.96 -2.49
C THR A 205 -16.29 25.76 -3.76
N GLU A 206 -15.68 26.92 -3.95
CA GLU A 206 -15.77 27.74 -5.17
C GLU A 206 -14.38 28.27 -5.55
N ALA A 207 -14.17 28.55 -6.84
CA ALA A 207 -12.93 29.17 -7.30
C ALA A 207 -12.74 30.56 -6.64
N PRO A 208 -11.58 30.83 -6.03
CA PRO A 208 -11.33 32.08 -5.33
C PRO A 208 -11.09 33.20 -6.35
N VAL A 209 -11.48 34.41 -5.97
CA VAL A 209 -11.19 35.60 -6.76
C VAL A 209 -9.73 35.98 -6.54
N VAL A 210 -8.98 36.08 -7.63
CA VAL A 210 -7.58 36.52 -7.64
C VAL A 210 -7.53 38.03 -7.84
N ALA A 211 -6.96 38.73 -6.87
CA ALA A 211 -6.71 40.16 -6.94
C ALA A 211 -5.21 40.43 -6.91
N PHE A 212 -4.78 41.43 -7.67
CA PHE A 212 -3.39 41.87 -7.70
C PHE A 212 -3.29 43.27 -7.14
N THR A 213 -2.25 43.54 -6.36
CA THR A 213 -1.94 44.87 -5.82
C THR A 213 -0.44 45.14 -5.91
N GLY A 214 -0.04 46.41 -5.92
CA GLY A 214 1.37 46.80 -6.06
C GLY A 214 1.83 46.84 -7.52
N GLY A 215 2.98 46.24 -7.82
CA GLY A 215 3.56 46.17 -9.17
C GLY A 215 4.65 47.19 -9.49
N GLY A 216 4.83 48.21 -8.64
CA GLY A 216 5.77 49.31 -8.89
C GLY A 216 5.44 50.11 -10.18
N GLY A 217 6.21 51.15 -10.47
CA GLY A 217 6.03 51.99 -11.67
C GLY A 217 4.98 53.11 -11.54
N SER A 218 5.02 54.06 -12.48
CA SER A 218 4.24 55.31 -12.42
C SER A 218 2.75 55.15 -12.75
N SER A 219 2.36 54.04 -13.40
CA SER A 219 0.98 53.65 -13.72
C SER A 219 0.95 52.22 -14.29
N PRO A 220 1.23 51.18 -13.48
CA PRO A 220 1.21 49.80 -13.97
C PRO A 220 -0.22 49.35 -14.30
N THR A 221 -0.39 48.61 -15.39
CA THR A 221 -1.63 47.87 -15.67
C THR A 221 -1.50 46.50 -15.02
N LEU A 222 -2.30 46.24 -13.98
CA LEU A 222 -2.25 44.98 -13.22
C LEU A 222 -2.76 43.78 -14.04
N PRO A 223 -2.25 42.56 -13.76
CA PRO A 223 -2.67 41.36 -14.47
C PRO A 223 -4.06 40.90 -14.00
N THR A 224 -4.67 40.00 -14.77
CA THR A 224 -5.86 39.23 -14.34
C THR A 224 -5.57 37.75 -14.48
N ALA A 225 -6.05 36.94 -13.54
CA ALA A 225 -5.87 35.49 -13.55
C ALA A 225 -7.11 34.78 -13.03
N THR A 226 -7.32 33.57 -13.50
CA THR A 226 -8.38 32.67 -13.04
C THR A 226 -7.75 31.56 -12.22
N ALA A 227 -8.26 31.39 -11.00
CA ALA A 227 -7.89 30.30 -10.12
C ALA A 227 -8.66 29.03 -10.49
N ASN A 228 -7.94 27.92 -10.66
CA ASN A 228 -8.55 26.61 -10.82
C ASN A 228 -8.38 25.83 -9.51
N VAL A 229 -9.46 25.20 -9.08
CA VAL A 229 -9.52 24.44 -7.84
C VAL A 229 -9.64 22.96 -8.20
N GLY A 230 -9.01 22.11 -7.40
CA GLY A 230 -9.12 20.67 -7.54
C GLY A 230 -8.45 19.94 -6.39
N ASP A 231 -8.59 18.64 -6.42
CA ASP A 231 -8.15 17.76 -5.35
C ASP A 231 -6.64 17.51 -5.40
N ALA A 232 -5.99 17.61 -4.24
CA ALA A 232 -4.58 17.26 -4.10
C ALA A 232 -4.39 16.14 -3.07
N MET A 233 -3.69 15.08 -3.51
CA MET A 233 -3.39 13.94 -2.66
C MET A 233 -2.39 14.31 -1.56
N ASN A 234 -2.52 13.62 -0.43
CA ASN A 234 -1.53 13.63 0.63
C ASN A 234 -0.10 13.31 0.10
N PRO A 235 0.91 14.15 0.38
CA PRO A 235 2.27 13.94 -0.09
C PRO A 235 2.94 12.69 0.51
N VAL A 236 2.58 12.29 1.73
CA VAL A 236 3.07 11.06 2.39
C VAL A 236 2.53 9.83 1.69
N THR A 237 1.24 9.83 1.32
CA THR A 237 0.62 8.73 0.54
C THR A 237 1.32 8.53 -0.80
N ILE A 238 1.65 9.62 -1.50
CA ILE A 238 2.46 9.56 -2.74
C ILE A 238 3.85 9.00 -2.47
N ALA A 239 4.56 9.50 -1.46
CA ALA A 239 5.91 9.05 -1.14
C ALA A 239 5.95 7.54 -0.81
N LEU A 240 5.00 7.05 -0.01
CA LEU A 240 4.84 5.62 0.25
C LEU A 240 4.53 4.83 -1.02
N GLY A 241 3.66 5.35 -1.88
CA GLY A 241 3.35 4.74 -3.18
C GLY A 241 4.55 4.61 -4.10
N ILE A 242 5.42 5.63 -4.15
CA ILE A 242 6.67 5.62 -4.93
C ILE A 242 7.61 4.54 -4.38
N VAL A 243 7.83 4.54 -3.06
CA VAL A 243 8.71 3.57 -2.40
C VAL A 243 8.18 2.13 -2.56
N ALA A 244 6.86 1.96 -2.52
CA ALA A 244 6.23 0.65 -2.70
C ALA A 244 6.48 0.05 -4.10
N HIS A 245 6.57 0.88 -5.15
CA HIS A 245 6.88 0.44 -6.51
C HIS A 245 8.37 0.16 -6.75
N ASP A 246 9.25 0.69 -5.91
CA ASP A 246 10.69 0.52 -6.09
C ASP A 246 11.10 -0.95 -5.90
N ARG A 247 11.90 -1.47 -6.83
CA ARG A 247 12.36 -2.88 -6.84
C ARG A 247 13.18 -3.27 -5.60
N SER A 248 13.80 -2.31 -4.91
CA SER A 248 14.55 -2.56 -3.69
C SER A 248 13.66 -3.00 -2.53
N VAL A 249 12.39 -2.58 -2.53
CA VAL A 249 11.40 -2.84 -1.47
C VAL A 249 10.27 -3.74 -1.96
N THR A 250 9.61 -3.35 -3.06
CA THR A 250 8.44 -4.02 -3.66
C THR A 250 7.40 -4.37 -2.58
N ALA A 251 6.62 -3.37 -2.17
CA ALA A 251 5.66 -3.46 -1.07
C ALA A 251 4.26 -2.99 -1.48
N ARG A 252 3.34 -2.99 -0.52
CA ARG A 252 2.05 -2.29 -0.61
C ARG A 252 1.96 -1.26 0.53
N ALA A 253 1.45 -0.08 0.26
CA ALA A 253 1.25 0.95 1.26
C ALA A 253 -0.19 0.89 1.78
N TYR A 254 -0.36 0.74 3.09
CA TYR A 254 -1.66 0.81 3.74
C TYR A 254 -1.82 2.21 4.27
N VAL A 255 -2.74 2.97 3.68
CA VAL A 255 -2.96 4.37 4.01
C VAL A 255 -4.30 4.55 4.70
N ASP A 256 -4.28 5.40 5.71
CA ASP A 256 -5.47 5.83 6.41
C ASP A 256 -6.26 6.83 5.57
N GLY A 257 -7.58 6.63 5.50
CA GLY A 257 -8.53 7.62 5.03
C GLY A 257 -8.88 8.65 6.13
N PRO A 258 -9.71 9.65 5.79
CA PRO A 258 -10.04 10.75 6.70
C PRO A 258 -10.84 10.33 7.94
N GLY A 259 -11.58 9.21 7.92
CA GLY A 259 -12.30 8.70 9.11
C GLY A 259 -13.56 9.50 9.50
N THR A 260 -13.94 10.51 8.71
CA THR A 260 -15.04 11.45 8.97
C THR A 260 -16.37 10.96 8.39
N THR A 261 -16.55 11.09 7.06
CA THR A 261 -17.78 10.72 6.34
C THR A 261 -17.46 9.76 5.19
N ASP A 262 -18.47 8.98 4.75
CA ASP A 262 -18.29 8.06 3.62
C ASP A 262 -17.95 8.81 2.33
N ALA A 263 -18.54 10.00 2.14
CA ALA A 263 -18.29 10.84 0.98
C ALA A 263 -16.83 11.32 0.93
N GLU A 264 -16.28 11.77 2.06
CA GLU A 264 -14.88 12.18 2.16
C GLU A 264 -13.91 11.02 1.97
N ALA A 265 -14.23 9.83 2.49
CA ALA A 265 -13.40 8.64 2.28
C ALA A 265 -13.35 8.23 0.79
N ILE A 266 -14.48 8.36 0.08
CA ILE A 266 -14.57 8.07 -1.36
C ILE A 266 -13.86 9.16 -2.18
N ALA A 267 -14.00 10.43 -1.81
CA ALA A 267 -13.28 11.53 -2.45
C ALA A 267 -11.76 11.35 -2.28
N TYR A 268 -11.30 11.04 -1.07
CA TYR A 268 -9.90 10.73 -0.78
C TYR A 268 -9.38 9.57 -1.64
N ARG A 269 -10.12 8.46 -1.74
CA ARG A 269 -9.75 7.36 -2.64
C ARG A 269 -9.75 7.82 -4.09
N GLY A 270 -10.70 8.65 -4.52
CA GLY A 270 -10.85 9.13 -5.90
C GLY A 270 -9.63 9.87 -6.43
N ALA A 271 -8.87 10.53 -5.54
CA ALA A 271 -7.60 11.15 -5.89
C ALA A 271 -6.45 10.14 -6.14
N ILE A 272 -6.60 8.88 -5.71
CA ILE A 272 -5.55 7.86 -5.72
C ILE A 272 -5.80 6.84 -6.84
N ASN A 273 -4.85 6.73 -7.79
CA ASN A 273 -4.76 5.60 -8.71
C ASN A 273 -3.37 4.97 -8.66
N ASN A 274 -3.19 3.98 -7.78
CA ASN A 274 -1.95 3.27 -7.59
C ASN A 274 -2.19 1.80 -7.17
N GLY A 275 -1.75 0.87 -8.02
CA GLY A 275 -1.80 -0.60 -7.82
C GLY A 275 -1.01 -1.17 -6.65
N ARG A 276 -0.50 -0.34 -5.74
CA ARG A 276 0.18 -0.74 -4.50
C ARG A 276 -0.35 -0.02 -3.27
N ILE A 277 -1.37 0.83 -3.38
CA ILE A 277 -1.96 1.54 -2.24
C ILE A 277 -3.29 0.90 -1.86
N MET A 278 -3.49 0.60 -0.58
CA MET A 278 -4.78 0.19 -0.03
C MET A 278 -5.29 1.29 0.89
N VAL A 279 -6.46 1.84 0.59
CA VAL A 279 -7.10 2.85 1.43
C VAL A 279 -7.94 2.15 2.49
N ILE A 280 -7.66 2.49 3.74
CA ILE A 280 -8.37 1.98 4.91
C ILE A 280 -9.00 3.19 5.58
N ASP A 281 -10.32 3.32 5.51
CA ASP A 281 -11.00 4.33 6.32
C ASP A 281 -10.71 4.04 7.80
N HIS A 282 -10.54 5.09 8.62
CA HIS A 282 -10.04 4.96 9.99
C HIS A 282 -11.15 5.03 11.06
N PRO A 283 -11.89 3.93 11.33
CA PRO A 283 -12.89 3.89 12.37
C PRO A 283 -12.43 3.08 13.59
N VAL A 284 -11.27 3.28 14.22
CA VAL A 284 -10.86 2.43 15.38
C VAL A 284 -10.52 3.22 16.65
N LEU A 285 -10.91 2.65 17.80
CA LEU A 285 -10.63 3.14 19.15
C LEU A 285 -9.74 2.14 19.88
N GLN A 286 -8.69 2.65 20.53
CA GLN A 286 -7.78 1.87 21.35
C GLN A 286 -7.66 2.50 22.73
N TYR A 287 -7.50 1.67 23.76
CA TYR A 287 -7.22 2.16 25.10
C TYR A 287 -5.78 2.66 25.17
N ASP A 288 -5.60 3.87 25.66
CA ASP A 288 -4.30 4.47 25.90
C ASP A 288 -4.06 4.54 27.41
N GLU A 289 -3.02 3.84 27.88
CA GLU A 289 -2.66 3.77 29.29
C GLU A 289 -2.17 5.13 29.83
N ALA A 290 -1.57 5.97 28.98
CA ALA A 290 -1.02 7.26 29.41
C ALA A 290 -2.12 8.28 29.70
N THR A 291 -3.22 8.24 28.93
CA THR A 291 -4.36 9.14 29.10
C THR A 291 -5.51 8.50 29.88
N GLU A 292 -5.44 7.19 30.14
CA GLU A 292 -6.48 6.37 30.74
C GLU A 292 -7.82 6.42 29.99
N GLN A 293 -7.79 6.70 28.67
CA GLN A 293 -8.97 6.85 27.83
C GLN A 293 -8.89 6.06 26.53
N ASN A 294 -10.05 5.84 25.91
CA ASN A 294 -10.12 5.30 24.55
C ASN A 294 -9.86 6.42 23.54
N VAL A 295 -8.75 6.33 22.82
CA VAL A 295 -8.30 7.31 21.82
C VAL A 295 -8.54 6.77 20.40
N ALA A 296 -8.94 7.63 19.47
CA ALA A 296 -9.04 7.30 18.06
C ALA A 296 -7.63 7.21 17.45
N ARG A 297 -7.31 6.06 16.84
CA ARG A 297 -5.94 5.70 16.41
C ARG A 297 -5.92 5.03 15.03
N PRO A 298 -5.19 5.55 14.03
CA PRO A 298 -5.20 5.09 12.63
C PRO A 298 -5.41 3.57 12.37
N GLY A 299 -6.28 3.23 11.41
CA GLY A 299 -6.71 1.86 11.13
C GLY A 299 -5.71 1.05 10.30
N SER A 300 -4.82 1.74 9.57
CA SER A 300 -3.76 1.17 8.75
C SER A 300 -2.84 0.24 9.55
N VAL A 301 -2.56 0.61 10.80
CA VAL A 301 -1.70 -0.16 11.71
C VAL A 301 -2.30 -1.54 12.00
N VAL A 302 -3.61 -1.59 12.23
CA VAL A 302 -4.32 -2.84 12.53
C VAL A 302 -4.32 -3.76 11.31
N PHE A 303 -4.63 -3.23 10.13
CA PHE A 303 -4.57 -4.02 8.88
C PHE A 303 -3.16 -4.52 8.58
N ALA A 304 -2.14 -3.68 8.78
CA ALA A 304 -0.74 -4.09 8.60
C ALA A 304 -0.34 -5.18 9.62
N GLY A 305 -0.83 -5.06 10.86
CA GLY A 305 -0.72 -6.06 11.91
C GLY A 305 -1.29 -7.42 11.49
N VAL A 306 -2.54 -7.40 11.04
CA VAL A 306 -3.24 -8.57 10.51
C VAL A 306 -2.50 -9.18 9.31
N ARG A 307 -1.97 -8.36 8.40
CA ARG A 307 -1.21 -8.82 7.24
C ARG A 307 0.11 -9.50 7.66
N GLY A 308 0.84 -8.91 8.60
CA GLY A 308 2.06 -9.48 9.17
C GLY A 308 1.81 -10.83 9.85
N ARG A 309 0.71 -10.94 10.61
CA ARG A 309 0.24 -12.18 11.22
C ARG A 309 -0.05 -13.26 10.17
N ILE A 310 -0.90 -12.94 9.17
CA ILE A 310 -1.33 -13.90 8.15
C ILE A 310 -0.15 -14.44 7.35
N ALA A 311 0.77 -13.56 6.93
CA ALA A 311 1.94 -13.99 6.18
C ALA A 311 2.92 -14.85 7.00
N THR A 312 2.82 -14.84 8.33
CA THR A 312 3.66 -15.65 9.24
C THR A 312 2.97 -16.96 9.64
N GLU A 313 1.68 -16.90 9.97
CA GLU A 313 0.89 -18.05 10.46
C GLU A 313 0.27 -18.88 9.32
N GLN A 314 0.03 -18.27 8.16
CA GLN A 314 -0.65 -18.87 7.00
C GLN A 314 0.19 -18.62 5.73
N ALA A 315 -0.46 -18.32 4.60
CA ALA A 315 0.17 -18.04 3.33
C ALA A 315 0.01 -16.56 2.92
N VAL A 316 0.91 -16.09 2.08
CA VAL A 316 0.88 -14.72 1.52
C VAL A 316 -0.34 -14.53 0.61
N SER A 317 -0.83 -15.58 -0.04
CA SER A 317 -2.06 -15.57 -0.86
C SER A 317 -3.35 -15.32 -0.07
N VAL A 318 -3.34 -15.50 1.26
CA VAL A 318 -4.52 -15.29 2.08
C VAL A 318 -4.86 -13.79 2.14
N PRO A 319 -6.10 -13.36 1.80
CA PRO A 319 -6.50 -11.97 1.87
C PRO A 319 -6.56 -11.45 3.31
N VAL A 320 -6.39 -10.13 3.46
CA VAL A 320 -6.58 -9.43 4.74
C VAL A 320 -8.05 -9.28 5.14
N ASP A 321 -8.97 -9.65 4.24
CA ASP A 321 -10.41 -9.53 4.44
C ASP A 321 -10.97 -10.61 5.40
N ASN A 322 -12.01 -10.25 6.15
CA ASN A 322 -12.73 -11.10 7.09
C ASN A 322 -11.83 -11.73 8.18
N LYS A 323 -10.87 -10.95 8.72
CA LYS A 323 -9.92 -11.41 9.74
C LYS A 323 -10.23 -10.78 11.08
N ASP A 324 -10.09 -11.58 12.14
CA ASP A 324 -10.37 -11.12 13.50
C ASP A 324 -9.34 -10.07 13.93
N VAL A 325 -9.84 -8.98 14.50
CA VAL A 325 -9.03 -7.89 15.06
C VAL A 325 -8.87 -8.09 16.56
N ARG A 326 -7.64 -8.02 17.06
CA ARG A 326 -7.29 -8.30 18.46
C ARG A 326 -7.00 -7.05 19.29
N SER A 327 -6.65 -5.94 18.64
CA SER A 327 -6.03 -4.76 19.27
C SER A 327 -6.96 -3.57 19.50
N ILE A 328 -8.24 -3.66 19.12
CA ILE A 328 -9.19 -2.53 19.19
C ILE A 328 -10.27 -2.76 20.24
N VAL A 329 -10.68 -1.68 20.89
CA VAL A 329 -11.76 -1.67 21.89
C VAL A 329 -13.11 -1.37 21.23
N GLY A 330 -13.10 -0.54 20.21
CA GLY A 330 -14.30 -0.05 19.55
C GLY A 330 -14.03 0.52 18.18
N LEU A 331 -15.10 0.91 17.49
CA LEU A 331 -15.01 1.70 16.28
C LEU A 331 -15.37 3.15 16.59
N SER A 332 -14.60 4.13 16.09
CA SER A 332 -14.95 5.56 16.25
C SER A 332 -16.22 5.90 15.48
N ARG A 333 -16.45 5.21 14.35
CA ARG A 333 -17.65 5.28 13.53
C ARG A 333 -18.17 3.87 13.25
N THR A 334 -19.39 3.58 13.70
CA THR A 334 -20.00 2.27 13.44
C THR A 334 -20.62 2.25 12.05
N LEU A 335 -20.15 1.33 11.19
CA LEU A 335 -20.67 1.13 9.84
C LEU A 335 -21.80 0.09 9.83
N ARG A 336 -22.83 0.32 9.01
CA ARG A 336 -23.95 -0.62 8.86
C ARG A 336 -23.68 -1.65 7.77
N TYR A 337 -23.70 -2.92 8.16
CA TYR A 337 -23.66 -4.04 7.22
C TYR A 337 -25.07 -4.39 6.68
N PRO A 338 -25.24 -4.72 5.39
CA PRO A 338 -24.23 -4.71 4.33
C PRO A 338 -24.14 -3.38 3.57
N ASN A 339 -25.16 -2.51 3.65
CA ASN A 339 -25.32 -1.40 2.71
C ASN A 339 -24.15 -0.39 2.72
N GLN A 340 -23.71 0.04 3.91
CA GLN A 340 -22.66 1.05 4.02
C GLN A 340 -21.28 0.46 3.76
N THR A 341 -21.03 -0.76 4.24
CA THR A 341 -19.78 -1.48 3.97
C THR A 341 -19.61 -1.83 2.49
N ASN A 342 -20.71 -2.13 1.79
CA ASN A 342 -20.70 -2.35 0.34
C ASN A 342 -20.42 -1.04 -0.41
N TYR A 343 -21.03 0.06 0.00
CA TYR A 343 -20.81 1.39 -0.60
C TYR A 343 -19.35 1.84 -0.51
N LEU A 344 -18.66 1.54 0.60
CA LEU A 344 -17.23 1.80 0.72
C LEU A 344 -16.39 0.84 -0.14
N ASN A 345 -16.67 -0.46 -0.09
CA ASN A 345 -15.88 -1.46 -0.81
C ASN A 345 -16.02 -1.40 -2.34
N GLU A 346 -17.22 -1.09 -2.86
CA GLU A 346 -17.40 -0.89 -4.31
C GLU A 346 -16.55 0.28 -4.83
N ASN A 347 -16.30 1.27 -3.97
CA ASN A 347 -15.40 2.39 -4.21
C ASN A 347 -13.96 2.12 -3.73
N GLN A 348 -13.58 0.85 -3.48
CA GLN A 348 -12.23 0.43 -3.09
C GLN A 348 -11.71 1.02 -1.77
N VAL A 349 -12.61 1.33 -0.83
CA VAL A 349 -12.27 1.76 0.53
C VAL A 349 -12.49 0.60 1.49
N SER A 350 -11.41 0.14 2.11
CA SER A 350 -11.46 -0.91 3.14
C SER A 350 -11.89 -0.32 4.48
N CYS A 351 -12.55 -1.12 5.31
CA CYS A 351 -13.11 -0.67 6.58
C CYS A 351 -13.11 -1.80 7.64
N PHE A 352 -13.72 -1.54 8.79
CA PHE A 352 -13.90 -2.52 9.86
C PHE A 352 -15.38 -2.84 10.07
N LEU A 353 -15.66 -4.12 10.31
CA LEU A 353 -16.98 -4.62 10.59
C LEU A 353 -17.06 -5.10 12.04
N LYS A 354 -18.11 -4.70 12.77
CA LYS A 354 -18.48 -5.35 14.02
C LYS A 354 -19.22 -6.65 13.70
N SER A 355 -18.69 -7.79 14.12
CA SER A 355 -19.34 -9.07 13.86
C SER A 355 -20.57 -9.25 14.76
N GLU A 356 -21.63 -9.87 14.23
CA GLU A 356 -22.82 -10.23 15.00
C GLU A 356 -22.51 -11.22 16.14
N ALA A 357 -21.50 -12.08 15.95
CA ALA A 357 -21.02 -13.02 16.96
C ALA A 357 -20.14 -12.36 18.06
N GLY A 358 -19.93 -11.05 17.98
CA GLY A 358 -19.02 -10.30 18.85
C GLY A 358 -17.63 -10.10 18.24
N GLY A 359 -16.92 -9.06 18.71
CA GLY A 359 -15.61 -8.67 18.18
C GLY A 359 -15.67 -7.88 16.87
N PHE A 360 -14.49 -7.63 16.31
CA PHE A 360 -14.30 -6.81 15.11
C PHE A 360 -13.53 -7.59 14.04
N LYS A 361 -13.83 -7.30 12.79
CA LYS A 361 -13.20 -7.90 11.63
C LYS A 361 -12.73 -6.82 10.66
N THR A 362 -11.62 -7.09 9.98
CA THR A 362 -11.25 -6.36 8.77
C THR A 362 -12.25 -6.67 7.66
N TRP A 363 -12.59 -5.65 6.86
CA TRP A 363 -13.56 -5.78 5.77
C TRP A 363 -13.10 -5.02 4.53
N GLY A 364 -12.73 -5.75 3.49
CA GLY A 364 -12.14 -5.23 2.25
C GLY A 364 -10.69 -5.69 2.02
N SER A 365 -10.33 -5.82 0.75
CA SER A 365 -8.97 -6.20 0.31
C SER A 365 -8.57 -5.59 -1.05
N ARG A 366 -9.33 -4.60 -1.52
CA ARG A 366 -9.09 -3.92 -2.80
C ARG A 366 -8.07 -2.81 -2.65
N LEU A 367 -7.12 -2.76 -3.57
CA LEU A 367 -6.18 -1.67 -3.79
C LEU A 367 -6.88 -0.54 -4.55
N ALA A 368 -6.37 0.68 -4.40
CA ALA A 368 -6.83 1.88 -5.09
C ALA A 368 -6.34 1.88 -6.56
N TYR A 369 -6.80 0.92 -7.35
CA TYR A 369 -6.34 0.69 -8.72
C TYR A 369 -7.50 0.44 -9.68
N ASP A 370 -7.34 0.90 -10.92
CA ASP A 370 -8.36 0.80 -11.96
C ASP A 370 -8.35 -0.55 -12.70
N ASP A 371 -7.21 -1.22 -12.80
CA ASP A 371 -7.11 -2.56 -13.41
C ASP A 371 -7.71 -3.65 -12.50
N PRO A 372 -8.81 -4.29 -12.91
CA PRO A 372 -9.45 -5.35 -12.13
C PRO A 372 -8.55 -6.57 -11.89
N LEU A 373 -7.57 -6.85 -12.78
CA LEU A 373 -6.71 -8.02 -12.68
C LEU A 373 -5.79 -7.94 -11.45
N TRP A 374 -5.30 -6.75 -11.14
CA TRP A 374 -4.34 -6.50 -10.06
C TRP A 374 -4.96 -5.80 -8.85
N GLN A 375 -6.30 -5.81 -8.75
CA GLN A 375 -7.03 -5.03 -7.75
C GLN A 375 -6.89 -5.59 -6.33
N PHE A 376 -6.58 -6.86 -6.14
CA PHE A 376 -6.55 -7.47 -4.80
C PHE A 376 -5.16 -7.43 -4.16
N ASP A 377 -5.09 -7.04 -2.88
CA ASP A 377 -3.86 -6.97 -2.08
C ASP A 377 -3.09 -8.29 -2.07
N SER A 378 -3.79 -9.42 -1.89
CA SER A 378 -3.18 -10.74 -1.78
C SER A 378 -2.64 -11.25 -3.11
N VAL A 379 -3.34 -10.98 -4.21
CA VAL A 379 -2.90 -11.31 -5.58
C VAL A 379 -1.59 -10.59 -5.88
N ARG A 380 -1.53 -9.28 -5.59
CA ARG A 380 -0.31 -8.49 -5.78
C ARG A 380 0.84 -8.97 -4.89
N ALA A 381 0.55 -9.30 -3.64
CA ALA A 381 1.54 -9.86 -2.72
C ALA A 381 2.18 -11.16 -3.20
N THR A 382 1.35 -12.04 -3.75
CA THR A 382 1.75 -13.36 -4.21
C THR A 382 2.64 -13.22 -5.43
N ALA A 383 2.30 -12.32 -6.35
CA ALA A 383 3.16 -12.00 -7.49
C ALA A 383 4.51 -11.41 -7.04
N ASP A 384 4.53 -10.49 -6.08
CA ASP A 384 5.77 -9.93 -5.53
C ASP A 384 6.65 -11.02 -4.87
N LEU A 385 6.03 -11.96 -4.14
CA LEU A 385 6.67 -13.12 -3.54
C LEU A 385 7.35 -14.01 -4.60
N ILE A 386 6.63 -14.36 -5.66
CA ILE A 386 7.14 -15.25 -6.71
C ILE A 386 8.28 -14.60 -7.47
N ASN A 387 8.08 -13.36 -7.92
CA ASN A 387 9.06 -12.63 -8.70
C ASN A 387 10.38 -12.47 -7.94
N GLU A 388 10.30 -12.16 -6.64
CA GLU A 388 11.50 -12.02 -5.82
C GLU A 388 12.18 -13.38 -5.56
N THR A 389 11.41 -14.43 -5.30
CA THR A 389 11.97 -15.78 -5.07
C THR A 389 12.68 -16.28 -6.32
N ILE A 390 12.13 -16.01 -7.50
CA ILE A 390 12.77 -16.30 -8.78
C ILE A 390 14.07 -15.49 -8.93
N GLU A 391 14.05 -14.19 -8.69
CA GLU A 391 15.25 -13.34 -8.78
C GLU A 391 16.39 -13.85 -7.88
N GLN A 392 16.10 -14.18 -6.62
CA GLN A 392 17.08 -14.72 -5.68
C GLN A 392 17.63 -16.08 -6.15
N THR A 393 16.74 -16.95 -6.61
CA THR A 393 17.08 -18.28 -7.13
C THR A 393 18.00 -18.20 -8.36
N LEU A 394 17.78 -17.22 -9.23
CA LEU A 394 18.55 -17.04 -10.45
C LEU A 394 19.92 -16.38 -10.25
N MET A 395 20.12 -15.65 -9.14
CA MET A 395 21.35 -14.90 -8.87
C MET A 395 22.61 -15.77 -8.95
N LYS A 396 22.54 -17.03 -8.51
CA LYS A 396 23.69 -17.96 -8.54
C LYS A 396 24.15 -18.36 -9.95
N TYR A 397 23.34 -18.12 -10.99
CA TYR A 397 23.68 -18.46 -12.38
C TYR A 397 24.36 -17.29 -13.11
N ILE A 398 24.34 -16.09 -12.54
CA ILE A 398 25.05 -14.94 -13.10
C ILE A 398 26.55 -15.23 -13.13
N GLY A 399 27.18 -14.98 -14.28
CA GLY A 399 28.61 -15.26 -14.52
C GLY A 399 28.93 -16.73 -14.83
N LYS A 400 27.95 -17.64 -14.80
CA LYS A 400 28.15 -19.02 -15.26
C LYS A 400 28.16 -19.11 -16.79
N ARG A 401 28.84 -20.13 -17.31
CA ARG A 401 28.92 -20.41 -18.76
C ARG A 401 27.54 -20.77 -19.32
N MET A 402 27.21 -20.28 -20.50
CA MET A 402 25.96 -20.62 -21.20
C MET A 402 26.07 -22.02 -21.83
N THR A 403 25.97 -23.05 -20.99
CA THR A 403 25.94 -24.46 -21.41
C THR A 403 24.51 -25.00 -21.35
N VAL A 404 24.26 -26.12 -22.04
CA VAL A 404 22.97 -26.82 -21.99
C VAL A 404 22.56 -27.08 -20.54
N ASP A 405 23.48 -27.65 -19.74
CA ASP A 405 23.24 -27.96 -18.34
C ASP A 405 22.80 -26.74 -17.52
N ASN A 406 23.49 -25.60 -17.67
CA ASN A 406 23.17 -24.42 -16.88
C ASN A 406 21.81 -23.82 -17.24
N ILE A 407 21.43 -23.82 -18.53
CA ILE A 407 20.10 -23.35 -18.96
C ILE A 407 19.01 -24.31 -18.47
N THR A 408 19.23 -25.63 -18.58
CA THR A 408 18.30 -26.62 -18.03
C THR A 408 18.14 -26.46 -16.51
N PHE A 409 19.22 -26.23 -15.77
CA PHE A 409 19.14 -26.00 -14.33
C PHE A 409 18.44 -24.69 -13.95
N ILE A 410 18.53 -23.65 -14.79
CA ILE A 410 17.77 -22.41 -14.61
C ILE A 410 16.27 -22.69 -14.73
N VAL A 411 15.86 -23.37 -15.81
CA VAL A 411 14.45 -23.74 -16.06
C VAL A 411 13.91 -24.64 -14.95
N GLU A 412 14.64 -25.68 -14.57
CA GLU A 412 14.24 -26.56 -13.46
C GLU A 412 14.24 -25.85 -12.09
N GLY A 413 15.13 -24.88 -11.89
CA GLY A 413 15.15 -24.04 -10.70
C GLY A 413 13.87 -23.21 -10.55
N ILE A 414 13.43 -22.55 -11.63
CA ILE A 414 12.18 -21.79 -11.64
C ILE A 414 10.98 -22.72 -11.46
N ASN A 415 10.94 -23.84 -12.18
CA ASN A 415 9.87 -24.83 -12.01
C ASN A 415 9.82 -25.40 -10.58
N ALA A 416 10.97 -25.57 -9.91
CA ALA A 416 11.00 -25.98 -8.50
C ALA A 416 10.40 -24.92 -7.57
N VAL A 417 10.65 -23.63 -7.81
CA VAL A 417 10.01 -22.52 -7.09
C VAL A 417 8.49 -22.58 -7.31
N LEU A 418 8.02 -22.66 -8.56
CA LEU A 418 6.59 -22.67 -8.87
C LEU A 418 5.88 -23.90 -8.29
N ARG A 419 6.49 -25.09 -8.36
CA ARG A 419 5.97 -26.31 -7.72
C ARG A 419 5.83 -26.13 -6.20
N THR A 420 6.77 -25.44 -5.56
CA THR A 420 6.69 -25.14 -4.12
C THR A 420 5.56 -24.15 -3.82
N MET A 421 5.35 -23.15 -4.68
CA MET A 421 4.25 -22.19 -4.53
C MET A 421 2.88 -22.84 -4.73
N VAL A 422 2.76 -23.84 -5.61
CA VAL A 422 1.56 -24.69 -5.73
C VAL A 422 1.37 -25.53 -4.46
N ALA A 423 2.43 -26.16 -3.95
CA ALA A 423 2.35 -26.99 -2.75
C ALA A 423 2.01 -26.23 -1.45
N THR A 424 2.16 -24.89 -1.47
CA THR A 424 1.84 -23.99 -0.36
C THR A 424 0.53 -23.23 -0.58
N ASP A 425 -0.25 -23.60 -1.60
CA ASP A 425 -1.52 -22.95 -1.98
C ASP A 425 -1.40 -21.43 -2.20
N ASN A 426 -0.23 -20.98 -2.69
CA ASN A 426 -0.04 -19.58 -3.08
C ASN A 426 -0.52 -19.33 -4.52
N ILE A 427 -0.35 -20.30 -5.41
CA ILE A 427 -0.78 -20.24 -6.82
C ILE A 427 -1.54 -21.51 -7.20
N TYR A 428 -2.39 -21.42 -8.22
CA TYR A 428 -3.03 -22.60 -8.81
C TYR A 428 -2.05 -23.42 -9.66
N ALA A 429 -1.29 -22.71 -10.51
CA ALA A 429 -0.29 -23.29 -11.40
C ALA A 429 0.67 -22.20 -11.86
N GLY A 430 1.83 -22.62 -12.38
CA GLY A 430 2.74 -21.78 -13.11
C GLY A 430 3.74 -22.62 -13.90
N GLU A 431 4.27 -22.03 -14.98
CA GLU A 431 5.27 -22.64 -15.85
C GLU A 431 6.29 -21.60 -16.30
N VAL A 432 7.44 -22.09 -16.78
CA VAL A 432 8.47 -21.26 -17.40
C VAL A 432 8.75 -21.77 -18.80
N ASP A 433 8.76 -20.83 -19.74
CA ASP A 433 9.05 -21.05 -21.14
C ASP A 433 10.34 -20.34 -21.56
N LEU A 434 10.97 -20.91 -22.59
CA LEU A 434 12.15 -20.34 -23.24
C LEU A 434 11.74 -19.80 -24.63
N PRO A 435 11.34 -18.53 -24.73
CA PRO A 435 10.85 -17.93 -25.99
C PRO A 435 11.94 -17.94 -27.06
N ARG A 436 11.69 -18.62 -28.19
CA ARG A 436 12.66 -18.79 -29.29
C ARG A 436 12.80 -17.54 -30.16
N ASP A 437 11.78 -16.70 -30.18
CA ASP A 437 11.72 -15.42 -30.85
C ASP A 437 12.61 -14.37 -30.17
N LEU A 438 12.70 -14.39 -28.83
CA LEU A 438 13.57 -13.48 -28.08
C LEU A 438 15.01 -14.01 -27.95
N ASN A 439 15.19 -15.33 -27.82
CA ASN A 439 16.49 -15.97 -27.68
C ASN A 439 17.14 -16.27 -29.05
N THR A 440 17.38 -15.23 -29.85
CA THR A 440 18.11 -15.36 -31.12
C THR A 440 19.61 -15.56 -30.91
N SER A 441 20.33 -15.99 -31.95
CA SER A 441 21.78 -16.16 -31.91
C SER A 441 22.51 -14.86 -31.51
N GLU A 442 22.04 -13.70 -31.96
CA GLU A 442 22.60 -12.39 -31.63
C GLU A 442 22.37 -12.04 -30.15
N SER A 443 21.16 -12.30 -29.65
CA SER A 443 20.85 -12.05 -28.24
C SER A 443 21.69 -12.93 -27.31
N LEU A 444 21.78 -14.22 -27.60
CA LEU A 444 22.57 -15.17 -26.82
C LEU A 444 24.07 -14.87 -26.93
N ALA A 445 24.57 -14.46 -28.10
CA ALA A 445 25.95 -14.00 -28.27
C ALA A 445 26.25 -12.74 -27.47
N SER A 446 25.27 -11.86 -27.26
CA SER A 446 25.37 -10.70 -26.35
C SER A 446 25.31 -11.09 -24.85
N GLY A 447 25.16 -12.37 -24.54
CA GLY A 447 25.08 -12.90 -23.17
C GLY A 447 23.71 -12.72 -22.52
N ARG A 448 22.66 -12.42 -23.28
CA ARG A 448 21.29 -12.20 -22.77
C ARG A 448 20.45 -13.45 -22.98
N LEU A 449 19.75 -13.87 -21.93
CA LEU A 449 18.82 -15.01 -21.92
C LEU A 449 17.46 -14.49 -21.46
N TYR A 450 16.42 -14.74 -22.26
CA TYR A 450 15.04 -14.38 -21.95
C TYR A 450 14.25 -15.61 -21.52
N LEU A 451 13.42 -15.46 -20.48
CA LEU A 451 12.58 -16.49 -19.90
C LEU A 451 11.21 -15.88 -19.65
N ASP A 452 10.16 -16.56 -20.08
CA ASP A 452 8.79 -16.15 -19.83
C ASP A 452 8.23 -17.01 -18.70
N VAL A 453 7.72 -16.38 -17.66
CA VAL A 453 7.12 -17.08 -16.51
C VAL A 453 5.65 -16.72 -16.46
N THR A 454 4.79 -17.72 -16.51
CA THR A 454 3.34 -17.58 -16.35
C THR A 454 2.93 -18.21 -15.03
N PHE A 455 2.07 -17.53 -14.26
CA PHE A 455 1.54 -18.05 -13.01
C PHE A 455 0.21 -17.37 -12.69
N GLU A 456 -0.67 -18.08 -11.97
CA GLU A 456 -1.95 -17.54 -11.50
C GLU A 456 -2.02 -17.58 -9.96
N PRO A 457 -2.00 -16.43 -9.28
CA PRO A 457 -2.22 -16.35 -7.84
C PRO A 457 -3.59 -16.90 -7.41
N VAL A 458 -3.68 -17.44 -6.21
CA VAL A 458 -4.98 -17.79 -5.64
C VAL A 458 -5.80 -16.51 -5.39
N GLY A 459 -6.95 -16.42 -6.05
CA GLY A 459 -7.86 -15.28 -5.96
C GLY A 459 -8.66 -15.20 -4.66
N VAL A 460 -9.38 -14.09 -4.49
CA VAL A 460 -10.21 -13.83 -3.30
C VAL A 460 -11.67 -14.16 -3.59
N ILE A 461 -12.33 -14.86 -2.66
CA ILE A 461 -13.78 -15.06 -2.68
C ILE A 461 -14.43 -13.84 -2.01
N GLU A 462 -14.71 -12.80 -2.79
CA GLU A 462 -15.31 -11.56 -2.28
C GLU A 462 -16.82 -11.67 -2.07
N ALA A 463 -17.52 -12.45 -2.90
CA ALA A 463 -18.97 -12.61 -2.81
C ALA A 463 -19.40 -14.06 -3.05
N ILE A 464 -20.27 -14.57 -2.18
CA ILE A 464 -20.93 -15.87 -2.34
C ILE A 464 -22.39 -15.64 -2.71
N LEU A 465 -22.73 -15.91 -3.98
CA LEU A 465 -24.08 -15.69 -4.50
C LEU A 465 -24.87 -17.01 -4.52
N VAL A 466 -25.79 -17.17 -3.58
CA VAL A 466 -26.63 -18.38 -3.47
C VAL A 466 -27.99 -18.15 -4.11
N ARG A 467 -28.29 -18.89 -5.19
CA ARG A 467 -29.62 -18.91 -5.80
C ARG A 467 -30.48 -20.02 -5.21
N ALA A 468 -31.32 -19.69 -4.24
CA ALA A 468 -32.32 -20.62 -3.72
C ALA A 468 -33.51 -20.76 -4.69
N LYS A 469 -33.93 -22.00 -4.98
CA LYS A 469 -35.14 -22.28 -5.75
C LYS A 469 -36.05 -23.23 -4.99
N ARG A 470 -37.36 -22.94 -5.00
CA ARG A 470 -38.37 -23.86 -4.46
C ARG A 470 -38.58 -24.99 -5.45
N ASN A 471 -38.42 -26.22 -5.02
CA ASN A 471 -38.73 -27.39 -5.84
C ASN A 471 -40.14 -27.91 -5.48
N ILE A 472 -41.14 -27.53 -6.28
CA ILE A 472 -42.53 -27.96 -6.08
C ILE A 472 -42.76 -29.45 -6.38
N ALA A 473 -41.82 -30.12 -7.06
CA ALA A 473 -41.91 -31.56 -7.31
C ALA A 473 -41.76 -32.39 -6.03
N TYR A 474 -41.23 -31.81 -4.94
CA TYR A 474 -41.25 -32.47 -3.63
C TYR A 474 -42.67 -32.74 -3.11
N TYR A 475 -43.69 -32.04 -3.60
CA TYR A 475 -45.08 -32.40 -3.28
C TYR A 475 -45.50 -33.73 -3.91
N GLN A 476 -44.93 -34.11 -5.07
CA GLN A 476 -45.19 -35.44 -5.63
C GLN A 476 -44.51 -36.52 -4.79
N LEU A 477 -43.27 -36.30 -4.36
CA LEU A 477 -42.59 -37.22 -3.43
C LEU A 477 -43.35 -37.37 -2.09
N LEU A 478 -43.92 -36.28 -1.58
CA LEU A 478 -44.80 -36.32 -0.40
C LEU A 478 -46.05 -37.18 -0.67
N LEU A 479 -46.71 -36.99 -1.82
CA LEU A 479 -47.90 -37.77 -2.19
C LEU A 479 -47.55 -39.24 -2.40
N ASP A 480 -46.42 -39.57 -3.01
CA ASP A 480 -45.93 -40.95 -3.15
C ASP A 480 -45.67 -41.59 -1.79
N GLN A 481 -45.12 -40.84 -0.82
CA GLN A 481 -44.95 -41.31 0.56
C GLN A 481 -46.29 -41.54 1.25
N VAL A 482 -47.27 -40.63 1.07
CA VAL A 482 -48.62 -40.79 1.60
C VAL A 482 -49.29 -42.02 0.97
N GLU A 483 -49.15 -42.23 -0.35
CA GLU A 483 -49.63 -43.42 -1.03
C GLU A 483 -48.98 -44.70 -0.49
N GLY A 484 -47.68 -44.67 -0.20
CA GLY A 484 -46.96 -45.77 0.46
C GLY A 484 -47.55 -46.12 1.82
N VAL A 485 -47.78 -45.11 2.67
CA VAL A 485 -48.43 -45.28 3.99
C VAL A 485 -49.87 -45.80 3.86
N LEU A 486 -50.64 -45.28 2.90
CA LEU A 486 -52.03 -45.69 2.67
C LEU A 486 -52.12 -47.11 2.10
N ARG A 487 -51.18 -47.55 1.26
CA ARG A 487 -51.18 -48.88 0.64
C ARG A 487 -50.68 -49.98 1.59
N GLU A 488 -49.71 -49.70 2.46
CA GLU A 488 -49.19 -50.72 3.38
C GLU A 488 -49.97 -50.84 4.69
N GLY A 489 -50.75 -49.82 5.09
CA GLY A 489 -51.50 -49.82 6.36
C GLY A 489 -50.59 -49.91 7.59
N PRO A 490 -51.07 -49.55 8.81
CA PRO A 490 -50.26 -49.77 10.00
C PRO A 490 -50.11 -51.29 10.20
N ILE A 491 -48.88 -51.80 10.10
CA ILE A 491 -48.52 -53.16 10.57
C ILE A 491 -48.67 -53.16 12.09
N THR A 492 -49.90 -53.31 12.57
CA THR A 492 -50.25 -53.77 13.93
C THR A 492 -51.75 -54.08 14.00
N ALA A 493 -52.04 -55.35 14.37
CA ALA A 493 -53.32 -56.00 14.65
C ALA A 493 -54.05 -56.60 13.43
N ALA A 494 -54.31 -57.90 13.31
CA ALA A 494 -54.07 -59.07 14.16
C ALA A 494 -54.20 -60.31 13.24
N ALA A 495 -53.29 -61.29 13.27
CA ALA A 495 -53.51 -62.56 13.97
C ALA A 495 -54.99 -62.90 14.21
N GLY A 496 -55.52 -63.73 13.30
CA GLY A 496 -56.79 -64.46 13.39
C GLY A 496 -56.76 -65.57 12.36
#